data_AF-A0A8S2U6F6-F1
#
_entry.id   AF-A0A8S2U6F6-F1
#
_cell.length_a   1.000
_cell.length_b   1.000
_cell.length_c   1.000
_cell.angle_alpha   90.00
_cell.angle_beta   90.00
_cell.angle_gamma   90.00
#
_symmetry.space_group_name_H-M   'P 1'
#
loop_
_entity.id
_entity.type
_entity.pdbx_description
1 polymer ?
#
loop_
_entity_poly.entity_id
_entity_poly.type
_entity_poly.pdbx_seq_one_letter_code
_entity_poly.pdbx_strand_id
1 'polypeptide(L)' 'DEELPDADPSHEQLNLPPNSLTLWRIMPKLEYGLQYYNFSLFTMALNQLTEENKNNRSSLPPTDSRFRPDI' A
#
# COMPACT_ATOMS: atom_id res chain seq x y z
N ASP A 1 20.04 10.58 -12.25
CA ASP A 1 18.76 11.28 -11.97
C ASP A 1 17.75 10.86 -13.02
N GLU A 2 17.11 9.71 -12.83
CA GLU A 2 15.95 9.30 -13.64
C GLU A 2 14.72 9.91 -12.96
N GLU A 3 14.25 11.06 -13.46
CA GLU A 3 12.94 11.57 -13.09
C GLU A 3 11.90 10.56 -13.60
N LEU A 4 11.23 9.90 -12.65
CA LEU A 4 9.99 9.17 -12.92
C LEU A 4 9.03 10.14 -13.62
N PRO A 5 8.38 9.73 -14.73
CA PRO A 5 7.43 10.61 -15.39
C PRO A 5 6.37 11.00 -14.36
N ASP A 6 6.22 12.32 -14.14
CA ASP A 6 5.11 12.87 -13.38
C ASP A 6 3.83 12.24 -13.93
N ALA A 7 3.14 11.49 -13.08
CA ALA A 7 1.83 10.96 -13.41
C ALA A 7 0.89 12.15 -13.54
N ASP A 8 0.84 12.72 -14.75
CA ASP A 8 -0.07 13.80 -15.08
C ASP A 8 -1.49 13.35 -14.70
N PRO A 9 -2.18 14.05 -13.79
CA PRO A 9 -3.52 13.68 -13.34
C PRO A 9 -4.55 13.67 -14.49
N SER A 10 -4.21 14.22 -15.66
CA SER A 10 -5.01 14.09 -16.88
C SER A 10 -5.09 12.64 -17.40
N HIS A 11 -4.10 11.79 -17.12
CA HIS A 11 -4.10 10.37 -17.50
C HIS A 11 -5.03 9.51 -16.62
N GLU A 12 -5.46 10.00 -15.45
CA GLU A 12 -6.38 9.26 -14.56
C GLU A 12 -7.85 9.37 -14.98
N GLN A 13 -8.17 10.31 -15.87
CA GLN A 13 -9.53 10.53 -16.33
C GLN A 13 -9.79 9.75 -17.62
N LEU A 14 -10.01 8.44 -17.46
CA LEU A 14 -10.67 7.67 -18.52
C LEU A 14 -12.04 8.33 -18.78
N ASN A 15 -12.28 8.80 -19.99
CA ASN A 15 -13.60 9.35 -20.37
C ASN A 15 -14.63 8.21 -20.36
N LEU A 16 -15.26 7.99 -19.21
CA LEU A 16 -16.26 6.95 -19.02
C LEU A 16 -17.50 7.29 -19.86
N PRO A 17 -18.04 6.33 -20.65
CA PRO A 17 -19.29 6.54 -21.36
C PRO A 17 -20.42 6.96 -20.41
N PRO A 18 -21.40 7.76 -20.90
CA PRO A 18 -22.60 8.06 -20.13
C PRO A 18 -23.28 6.77 -19.63
N ASN A 19 -23.74 6.79 -18.38
CA ASN A 19 -24.34 5.64 -17.68
C ASN A 19 -23.39 4.52 -17.24
N SER A 20 -22.08 4.75 -17.28
CA SER A 20 -21.13 3.81 -16.65
C SER A 20 -21.29 3.82 -15.13
N LEU A 21 -21.34 2.63 -14.53
CA LEU A 21 -21.35 2.46 -13.08
C LEU A 21 -19.93 2.14 -12.60
N THR A 22 -19.40 2.93 -11.66
CA THR A 22 -18.13 2.59 -11.01
C THR A 22 -18.35 1.41 -10.06
N LEU A 23 -17.76 0.26 -10.37
CA LEU A 23 -17.81 -0.92 -9.50
C LEU A 23 -16.75 -0.87 -8.39
N TRP A 24 -15.59 -0.28 -8.69
CA TRP A 24 -14.47 -0.17 -7.76
C TRP A 24 -13.58 1.02 -8.13
N ARG A 25 -12.94 1.63 -7.13
CA ARG A 25 -11.98 2.72 -7.28
C ARG A 25 -10.83 2.51 -6.31
N ILE A 26 -9.61 2.77 -6.76
CA ILE A 26 -8.41 2.74 -5.92
C ILE A 26 -8.45 3.89 -4.90
N MET A 27 -7.90 3.66 -3.70
CA MET A 27 -7.70 4.74 -2.73
C MET A 27 -6.65 5.74 -3.24
N PRO A 28 -6.82 7.05 -2.97
CA PRO A 28 -5.86 8.05 -3.38
C PRO A 28 -4.50 7.80 -2.72
N LYS A 29 -3.43 8.25 -3.40
CA LYS A 29 -2.08 8.16 -2.90
C LYS A 29 -1.93 9.04 -1.65
N LEU A 30 -1.23 8.53 -0.65
CA LEU A 30 -0.92 9.28 0.57
C LEU A 30 0.18 10.29 0.27
N GLU A 31 0.08 11.50 0.81
CA GLU A 31 1.10 12.55 0.65
C GLU A 31 2.48 12.08 1.13
N TYR A 32 2.52 11.35 2.25
CA TYR A 32 3.77 10.80 2.79
C TYR A 32 4.21 9.51 2.10
N GLY A 33 3.45 8.95 1.15
CA GLY A 33 3.78 7.70 0.48
C GLY A 33 5.16 7.72 -0.18
N LEU A 34 5.59 8.86 -0.72
CA LEU A 34 6.92 9.04 -1.33
C LEU A 34 8.07 8.75 -0.35
N GLN A 35 7.88 9.01 0.95
CA GLN A 35 8.88 8.74 1.99
C GLN A 35 8.93 7.26 2.39
N TYR A 36 7.91 6.49 2.01
CA TYR A 36 7.73 5.08 2.39
C TYR A 36 7.50 4.23 1.14
N TYR A 37 8.42 4.30 0.18
CA TYR A 37 8.44 3.44 -1.01
C TYR A 37 7.19 3.50 -1.88
N ASN A 38 6.42 4.59 -1.82
CA ASN A 38 5.10 4.73 -2.46
C ASN A 38 4.08 3.67 -2.04
N PHE A 39 4.21 3.12 -0.83
CA PHE A 39 3.30 2.12 -0.30
C PHE A 39 1.90 2.70 -0.06
N SER A 40 0.89 1.90 -0.39
CA SER A 40 -0.48 2.13 0.09
C SER A 40 -0.55 1.86 1.61
N LEU A 41 -1.59 2.37 2.28
CA LEU A 41 -1.84 2.04 3.69
C LEU A 41 -1.92 0.53 3.92
N PHE A 42 -2.53 -0.19 2.98
CA PHE A 42 -2.59 -1.65 3.03
C PHE A 42 -1.19 -2.26 3.04
N THR A 43 -0.30 -1.80 2.16
CA THR A 43 1.08 -2.31 2.07
C THR A 43 1.88 -1.96 3.32
N MET A 44 1.72 -0.74 3.85
CA MET A 44 2.35 -0.31 5.10
C MET A 44 1.99 -1.23 6.29
N ALA A 45 0.79 -1.79 6.30
CA ALA A 45 0.33 -2.67 7.37
C ALA A 45 0.83 -4.12 7.26
N LEU A 46 1.28 -4.57 6.08
CA LEU A 46 1.63 -5.99 5.84
C LEU A 46 2.74 -6.50 6.76
N ASN A 47 3.74 -5.65 7.05
CA ASN A 47 4.88 -6.03 7.89
C ASN A 47 4.79 -5.49 9.32
N GLN A 48 3.60 -5.07 9.77
CA GLN A 48 3.43 -4.55 11.12
C GLN A 48 3.35 -5.70 12.14
N LEU A 49 4.20 -5.65 13.18
CA LEU A 49 4.05 -6.45 14.39
C LEU A 49 3.20 -5.69 15.40
N THR A 50 1.92 -6.05 15.51
CA THR A 50 1.02 -5.45 16.49
C THR A 50 1.35 -5.94 17.91
N GLU A 51 0.89 -5.20 18.92
CA GLU A 51 1.08 -5.61 20.32
C GLU A 51 0.41 -6.95 20.63
N GLU A 52 -0.72 -7.26 19.97
CA GLU A 52 -1.35 -8.57 20.05
C GLU A 52 -0.41 -9.67 19.56
N ASN A 53 0.25 -9.47 18.42
CA ASN A 53 1.19 -10.44 17.87
C ASN A 53 2.46 -10.60 18.73
N LYS A 54 2.94 -9.52 19.34
CA LYS A 54 4.12 -9.56 20.22
C LYS A 54 3.83 -10.25 21.55
N ASN A 55 2.69 -9.93 22.16
CA ASN A 55 2.31 -10.43 23.49
C ASN A 55 1.81 -11.88 23.44
N ASN A 56 1.30 -12.32 22.28
CA ASN A 56 0.94 -13.69 22.03
C ASN A 56 1.90 -14.31 21.00
N ARG A 57 3.07 -14.78 21.45
CA ARG A 57 4.06 -15.47 20.60
C ARG A 57 3.55 -16.74 19.91
N SER A 58 2.42 -17.29 20.38
CA SER A 58 1.72 -18.39 19.70
C SER A 58 0.83 -17.93 18.53
N SER A 59 0.61 -16.62 18.37
CA SER A 59 -0.24 -16.11 17.28
C SER A 59 0.42 -16.25 15.90
N LEU A 60 1.75 -16.27 15.83
CA LEU A 60 2.51 -16.33 14.58
C LEU A 60 3.58 -17.43 14.61
N PRO A 61 3.75 -18.18 13.52
CA PRO A 61 4.83 -19.15 13.42
C PRO A 61 6.20 -18.44 13.34
N PRO A 62 7.30 -19.09 13.76
CA PRO A 62 8.64 -18.52 13.65
C PRO A 62 9.09 -18.25 12.21
N THR A 63 8.38 -18.79 11.21
CA THR A 63 8.63 -18.59 9.78
C THR A 63 7.86 -17.42 9.18
N ASP A 64 7.08 -16.67 9.96
CA ASP A 64 6.37 -15.48 9.47
C ASP A 64 7.37 -14.41 9.00
N SER A 65 7.08 -13.77 7.86
CA SER A 65 7.98 -12.77 7.24
C SER A 65 8.30 -11.59 8.17
N ARG A 66 7.42 -11.28 9.12
CA ARG A 66 7.66 -10.21 10.11
C ARG A 66 8.83 -10.49 11.06
N PHE A 67 9.32 -11.73 11.12
CA PHE A 67 10.48 -12.12 11.92
C PHE A 67 11.78 -12.19 11.12
N ARG A 68 11.77 -11.82 9.84
CA ARG A 68 12.98 -11.74 9.01
C ARG A 68 13.86 -10.57 9.46
N PRO A 69 15.13 -10.78 9.82
CA PRO A 69 16.01 -9.71 10.32
C PRO A 69 16.57 -8.81 9.21
N ASP A 70 16.40 -9.19 7.95
CA ASP A 70 16.90 -8.50 6.76
C ASP A 70 15.87 -7.60 6.07
N ILE A 71 14.61 -7.64 6.52
CA ILE A 71 13.51 -6.76 6.09
C ILE A 71 13.42 -5.59 7.09
#